data_AF-A0A3B4WUG2-F1
#
_entry.id   AF-A0A3B4WUG2-F1
#
_cell.length_a   1.000
_cell.length_b   1.000
_cell.length_c   1.000
_cell.angle_alpha   90.00
_cell.angle_beta   90.00
_cell.angle_gamma   90.00
#
_symmetry.space_group_name_H-M   'P 1'
#
loop_
_entity.id
_entity.type
_entity.pdbx_description
1 polymer ?
#
loop_
_entity_poly.entity_id
_entity_poly.type
_entity_poly.pdbx_seq_one_letter_code
_entity_poly.pdbx_strand_id
1 'polypeptide(L)'
;HILLPKMFGKTKIYIKIALIVTTMGLLSFSRRFFLQAGGDSKDNSTAVRKPGVHKVLSLDATLTPRDANAVGQFGQAALVASNEDAEVRKRWDEGHFNVYLSDQIPVDRAIPDTRPETCAQNLVHDDLPSTSVIFCFVDEVWSTLLRSVHSVLNRSPPHLLKEIILVDDFSTKENLKAPLDEYMSQFPKVRIIRLKERQGLIRARLAGAAAAKGEVLTFLDSHVECNVGWLEPLLERVYLDRKKSFSPEVQILKL
;
A
#
# COMPACT_ATOMS: atom_id res chain seq x y z
N HIS A 1 25.35 -10.46 -39.77
CA HIS A 1 26.31 -9.40 -39.43
C HIS A 1 25.54 -8.30 -38.69
N ILE A 2 25.43 -8.39 -37.36
CA ILE A 2 26.15 -7.55 -36.37
C ILE A 2 25.73 -6.08 -36.53
N LEU A 3 24.92 -5.51 -35.65
CA LEU A 3 25.38 -4.92 -34.38
C LEU A 3 24.26 -4.87 -33.32
N LEU A 4 24.38 -5.69 -32.28
CA LEU A 4 23.87 -5.43 -30.94
C LEU A 4 24.78 -4.36 -30.30
N PRO A 5 24.30 -3.15 -29.95
CA PRO A 5 25.09 -2.29 -29.10
C PRO A 5 24.96 -2.77 -27.66
N LYS A 6 26.14 -3.03 -27.08
CA LYS A 6 26.43 -3.17 -25.65
C LYS A 6 25.55 -2.25 -24.79
N MET A 7 24.60 -2.82 -24.06
CA MET A 7 24.02 -2.21 -22.85
C MET A 7 24.13 -3.20 -21.67
N PHE A 8 25.32 -3.74 -21.45
CA PHE A 8 25.68 -4.30 -20.14
C PHE A 8 26.44 -3.22 -19.37
N GLY A 9 25.68 -2.44 -18.61
CA GLY A 9 26.19 -1.38 -17.76
C GLY A 9 25.12 -0.99 -16.75
N LYS A 10 25.02 -1.75 -15.66
CA LYS A 10 24.23 -1.44 -14.46
C LYS A 10 22.79 -0.99 -14.76
N THR A 11 21.97 -1.88 -15.31
CA THR A 11 20.54 -1.63 -15.51
C THR A 11 19.83 -1.65 -14.16
N LYS A 12 19.87 -0.51 -13.44
CA LYS A 12 19.03 -0.24 -12.27
C LYS A 12 17.59 -0.10 -12.76
N ILE A 13 16.72 -1.07 -12.46
CA ILE A 13 15.31 -1.04 -12.83
C ILE A 13 14.45 -0.67 -11.62
N TYR A 14 13.35 0.03 -11.91
CA TYR A 14 12.55 0.82 -10.99
C TYR A 14 11.18 0.17 -10.79
N ILE A 15 10.90 -0.41 -9.62
CA ILE A 15 9.52 -0.72 -9.22
C ILE A 15 8.94 0.55 -8.59
N LYS A 16 7.88 1.11 -9.19
CA LYS A 16 7.13 2.21 -8.56
C LYS A 16 6.37 1.63 -7.36
N ILE A 17 6.88 1.87 -6.16
CA ILE A 17 6.23 1.51 -4.90
C ILE A 17 5.78 2.80 -4.21
N ALA A 18 4.50 2.91 -3.87
CA ALA A 18 4.04 3.96 -2.98
C ALA A 18 4.50 3.64 -1.55
N LEU A 19 5.41 4.44 -0.99
CA LEU A 19 6.05 4.20 0.30
C LEU A 19 5.87 5.44 1.18
N ILE A 20 4.87 5.36 2.03
CA ILE A 20 4.20 6.49 2.66
C ILE A 20 5.09 7.16 3.69
N VAL A 21 5.72 8.26 3.28
CA VAL A 21 6.39 9.22 4.15
C VAL A 21 5.61 10.54 4.09
N THR A 22 5.33 11.11 5.26
CA THR A 22 4.55 12.36 5.40
C THR A 22 5.51 13.53 5.46
N THR A 23 5.77 14.18 4.33
CA THR A 23 6.54 15.43 4.33
C THR A 23 5.60 16.61 4.65
N MET A 24 5.92 17.35 5.72
CA MET A 24 5.21 18.57 6.12
C MET A 24 5.49 19.72 5.14
N GLY A 25 4.64 19.88 4.12
CA GLY A 25 4.67 21.02 3.20
C GLY A 25 3.47 21.94 3.41
N LEU A 26 3.68 23.07 4.08
CA LEU A 26 2.73 24.19 4.15
C LEU A 26 2.59 24.83 2.76
N LEU A 27 1.50 24.54 2.05
CA LEU A 27 1.05 25.35 0.93
C LEU A 27 -0.20 26.13 1.37
N SER A 28 0.05 27.37 1.75
CA SER A 28 -0.95 28.38 2.04
C SER A 28 -1.61 28.80 0.74
N PHE A 29 -2.92 28.57 0.61
CA PHE A 29 -3.73 29.21 -0.42
C PHE A 29 -4.84 30.01 0.25
N SER A 30 -4.66 31.33 0.21
CA SER A 30 -5.61 32.32 0.67
C SER A 30 -6.73 32.48 -0.36
N ARG A 31 -7.99 32.33 0.07
CA ARG A 31 -9.08 33.19 -0.41
C ARG A 31 -10.32 33.10 0.49
N ARG A 32 -10.67 34.29 1.00
CA ARG A 32 -11.92 34.67 1.67
C ARG A 32 -13.14 34.22 0.86
N PHE A 33 -14.15 33.68 1.55
CA PHE A 33 -15.54 34.02 1.27
C PHE A 33 -16.36 33.98 2.57
N PHE A 34 -16.95 35.13 2.87
CA PHE A 34 -17.93 35.36 3.94
C PHE A 34 -19.23 34.59 3.62
N LEU A 35 -19.85 34.00 4.63
CA LEU A 35 -21.30 34.13 4.88
C LEU A 35 -21.62 33.66 6.30
N GLN A 36 -22.37 34.52 6.98
CA GLN A 36 -22.74 34.49 8.39
C GLN A 36 -24.18 33.98 8.49
N ALA A 37 -24.43 33.05 9.42
CA ALA A 37 -25.77 32.82 9.98
C ALA A 37 -25.61 32.23 11.37
N GLY A 38 -26.08 32.98 12.38
CA GLY A 38 -26.12 32.58 13.78
C GLY A 38 -27.35 31.73 14.13
N GLY A 39 -27.31 31.11 15.30
CA GLY A 39 -28.43 30.36 15.88
C GLY A 39 -28.01 29.64 17.16
N ASP A 40 -28.75 29.88 18.24
CA ASP A 40 -28.38 29.78 19.65
C ASP A 40 -28.29 28.36 20.27
N SER A 41 -27.53 28.32 21.37
CA SER A 41 -27.34 27.35 22.45
C SER A 41 -28.38 26.23 22.66
N LYS A 42 -27.88 25.01 22.93
CA LYS A 42 -28.29 24.22 24.11
C LYS A 42 -27.19 23.24 24.55
N ASP A 43 -26.72 23.50 25.76
CA ASP A 43 -25.77 22.74 26.56
C ASP A 43 -26.24 21.28 26.72
N ASN A 44 -25.39 20.32 26.37
CA ASN A 44 -25.50 18.95 26.85
C ASN A 44 -24.08 18.45 27.10
N SER A 45 -23.68 18.47 28.37
CA SER A 45 -22.36 18.05 28.84
C SER A 45 -22.20 16.54 28.71
N THR A 46 -22.02 16.04 27.49
CA THR A 46 -21.22 14.84 27.27
C THR A 46 -19.80 15.22 27.65
N ALA A 47 -19.25 14.62 28.70
CA ALA A 47 -17.82 14.75 29.01
C ALA A 47 -17.03 14.39 27.75
N VAL A 48 -16.55 15.40 27.03
CA VAL A 48 -15.71 15.25 25.86
C VAL A 48 -14.44 14.60 26.39
N ARG A 49 -14.30 13.28 26.23
CA ARG A 49 -13.00 12.64 26.36
C ARG A 49 -12.09 13.41 25.42
N LYS A 50 -11.14 14.16 25.96
CA LYS A 50 -10.08 14.74 25.14
C LYS A 50 -9.45 13.55 24.41
N PRO A 51 -9.46 13.52 23.08
CA PRO A 51 -8.81 12.44 22.36
C PRO A 51 -7.35 12.44 22.81
N GLY A 52 -6.90 11.28 23.28
CA GLY A 52 -5.48 11.09 23.58
C GLY A 52 -4.67 11.21 22.31
N VAL A 53 -3.37 11.41 22.48
CA VAL A 53 -2.42 11.36 21.39
C VAL A 53 -1.32 10.37 21.73
N HIS A 54 -0.84 9.64 20.74
CA HIS A 54 0.25 8.69 20.86
C HIS A 54 1.29 8.92 19.78
N LYS A 55 2.48 8.36 19.97
CA LYS A 55 3.52 8.35 18.92
C LYS A 55 3.14 7.35 17.84
N VAL A 56 3.41 7.70 16.59
CA VAL A 56 3.25 6.79 15.44
C VAL A 56 3.84 5.42 15.74
N LEU A 57 3.03 4.38 15.57
CA LEU A 57 3.40 3.00 15.89
C LEU A 57 4.34 2.46 14.81
N SER A 58 5.48 1.93 15.25
CA SER A 58 6.36 1.11 14.40
C SER A 58 5.91 -0.35 14.44
N LEU A 59 4.72 -0.61 13.89
CA LEU A 59 4.12 -1.95 13.85
C LEU A 59 4.62 -2.73 12.63
N ASP A 60 5.13 -3.93 12.88
CA ASP A 60 5.38 -4.95 11.86
C ASP A 60 5.08 -6.34 12.46
N ALA A 61 3.83 -6.78 12.33
CA ALA A 61 3.33 -8.02 12.90
C ALA A 61 3.36 -9.13 11.85
N THR A 62 4.04 -10.24 12.14
CA THR A 62 4.02 -11.46 11.31
C THR A 62 3.55 -12.64 12.15
N LEU A 63 2.91 -13.62 11.52
CA LEU A 63 2.42 -14.83 12.20
C LEU A 63 3.56 -15.77 12.61
N THR A 64 4.65 -15.76 11.84
CA THR A 64 5.83 -16.61 12.03
C THR A 64 7.11 -15.79 11.98
N PRO A 65 8.17 -16.17 12.72
CA PRO A 65 9.46 -15.52 12.60
C PRO A 65 9.98 -15.58 11.16
N ARG A 66 10.50 -14.46 10.66
CA ARG A 66 11.10 -14.38 9.33
C ARG A 66 12.48 -15.03 9.32
N ASP A 67 12.81 -15.71 8.24
CA ASP A 67 14.18 -16.14 7.99
C ASP A 67 15.05 -14.93 7.62
N ALA A 68 16.04 -14.65 8.46
CA ALA A 68 16.97 -13.53 8.28
C ALA A 68 17.86 -13.68 7.04
N ASN A 69 18.06 -14.91 6.54
CA ASN A 69 18.91 -15.21 5.39
C ASN A 69 18.11 -15.35 4.08
N ALA A 70 16.79 -15.18 4.12
CA ALA A 70 15.96 -15.29 2.94
C ALA A 70 16.32 -14.23 1.89
N VAL A 71 16.14 -14.58 0.62
CA VAL A 71 16.43 -13.69 -0.51
C VAL A 71 15.61 -12.41 -0.39
N GLY A 72 16.27 -11.25 -0.51
CA GLY A 72 15.62 -9.94 -0.47
C GLY A 72 15.07 -9.52 0.90
N GLN A 73 15.38 -10.28 1.96
CA GLN A 73 14.99 -9.96 3.34
C GLN A 73 15.64 -8.64 3.79
N PHE A 74 14.93 -7.86 4.61
CA PHE A 74 15.35 -6.52 5.05
C PHE A 74 15.59 -5.54 3.88
N GLY A 75 14.97 -5.77 2.73
CA GLY A 75 15.17 -4.96 1.51
C GLY A 75 16.57 -5.05 0.93
N GLN A 76 17.34 -6.10 1.26
CA GLN A 76 18.66 -6.31 0.68
C GLN A 76 18.53 -6.60 -0.83
N ALA A 77 19.45 -6.04 -1.61
CA ALA A 77 19.51 -6.33 -3.04
C ALA A 77 19.82 -7.81 -3.25
N ALA A 78 19.08 -8.47 -4.13
CA ALA A 78 19.29 -9.87 -4.43
C ALA A 78 19.91 -10.03 -5.81
N LEU A 79 20.98 -10.84 -5.89
CA LEU A 79 21.65 -11.13 -7.15
C LEU A 79 21.13 -12.45 -7.70
N VAL A 80 20.73 -12.44 -8.97
CA VAL A 80 20.40 -13.66 -9.70
C VAL A 80 21.68 -14.21 -10.33
N ALA A 81 21.90 -15.52 -10.20
CA ALA A 81 23.05 -16.19 -10.78
C ALA A 81 23.00 -16.15 -12.32
N SER A 82 24.14 -15.99 -12.97
CA SER A 82 24.22 -15.76 -14.43
C SER A 82 23.66 -16.90 -15.29
N ASN A 83 23.58 -18.12 -14.75
CA ASN A 83 22.96 -19.26 -15.42
C ASN A 83 21.43 -19.12 -15.54
N GLU A 84 20.79 -18.28 -14.72
CA GLU A 84 19.34 -18.06 -14.72
C GLU A 84 18.91 -16.88 -15.62
N ASP A 85 19.86 -16.22 -16.30
CA ASP A 85 19.60 -15.06 -17.17
C ASP A 85 18.59 -15.35 -18.30
N ALA A 86 18.49 -16.62 -18.73
CA ALA A 86 17.51 -17.03 -19.73
C ALA A 86 16.09 -17.02 -19.17
N GLU A 87 15.88 -17.53 -17.96
CA GLU A 87 14.56 -17.57 -17.31
C GLU A 87 14.13 -16.16 -16.90
N VAL A 88 15.05 -15.34 -16.37
CA VAL A 88 14.78 -13.92 -16.07
C VAL A 88 14.28 -13.18 -17.31
N ARG A 89 14.93 -13.38 -18.47
CA ARG A 89 14.52 -12.75 -19.74
C ARG A 89 13.18 -13.26 -20.23
N LYS A 90 12.93 -14.56 -20.13
CA LYS A 90 11.66 -15.18 -20.53
C LYS A 90 10.48 -14.65 -19.71
N ARG A 91 10.68 -14.45 -18.40
CA ARG A 91 9.62 -13.97 -17.48
C ARG A 91 9.52 -12.45 -17.41
N TRP A 92 10.31 -11.72 -18.19
CA TRP A 92 10.27 -10.26 -18.22
C TRP A 92 8.93 -9.73 -18.73
N ASP A 93 8.35 -10.38 -19.73
CA ASP A 93 7.10 -9.94 -20.36
C ASP A 93 5.87 -10.19 -19.46
N GLU A 94 6.01 -10.96 -18.37
CA GLU A 94 4.91 -11.23 -17.43
C GLU A 94 4.53 -10.03 -16.57
N GLY A 95 5.50 -9.14 -16.29
CA GLY A 95 5.32 -8.03 -15.35
C GLY A 95 6.22 -6.81 -15.59
N HIS A 96 7.13 -6.86 -16.56
CA HIS A 96 8.13 -5.81 -16.86
C HIS A 96 9.10 -5.50 -15.71
N PHE A 97 9.34 -6.51 -14.86
CA PHE A 97 10.39 -6.54 -13.85
C PHE A 97 10.88 -7.98 -13.69
N ASN A 98 11.85 -8.20 -12.79
CA ASN A 98 12.40 -9.52 -12.52
C ASN A 98 11.41 -10.38 -11.70
N VAL A 99 10.41 -10.95 -12.38
CA VAL A 99 9.38 -11.80 -11.78
C VAL A 99 10.01 -13.05 -11.15
N TYR A 100 10.99 -13.64 -11.82
CA TYR A 100 11.75 -14.79 -11.31
C TYR A 100 12.36 -14.53 -9.93
N LEU A 101 12.96 -13.36 -9.74
CA LEU A 101 13.50 -12.96 -8.45
C LEU A 101 12.39 -12.60 -7.46
N SER A 102 11.34 -11.91 -7.91
CA SER A 102 10.20 -11.57 -7.04
C SER A 102 9.57 -12.81 -6.42
N ASP A 103 9.44 -13.91 -7.17
CA ASP A 103 8.84 -15.14 -6.66
C ASP A 103 9.67 -15.85 -5.59
N GLN A 104 10.98 -15.58 -5.53
CA GLN A 104 11.87 -16.12 -4.49
C GLN A 104 11.89 -15.30 -3.21
N ILE A 105 11.47 -14.03 -3.29
CA ILE A 105 11.45 -13.13 -2.15
C ILE A 105 10.19 -13.40 -1.32
N PRO A 106 10.31 -13.61 0.01
CA PRO A 106 9.17 -13.85 0.88
C PRO A 106 8.07 -12.79 0.74
N VAL A 107 6.80 -13.22 0.75
CA VAL A 107 5.64 -12.31 0.65
C VAL A 107 5.47 -11.42 1.88
N ASP A 108 6.05 -11.81 3.01
CA ASP A 108 5.98 -11.12 4.28
C ASP A 108 7.33 -10.51 4.71
N ARG A 109 8.30 -10.40 3.77
CA ARG A 109 9.66 -9.91 4.05
C ARG A 109 9.67 -8.60 4.83
N ALA A 110 10.68 -8.41 5.68
CA ALA A 110 10.92 -7.12 6.31
C ALA A 110 11.52 -6.13 5.30
N ILE A 111 11.23 -4.84 5.46
CA ILE A 111 11.85 -3.75 4.72
C ILE A 111 12.48 -2.77 5.71
N PRO A 112 13.53 -2.02 5.32
CA PRO A 112 14.15 -1.06 6.22
C PRO A 112 13.21 0.12 6.49
N ASP A 113 13.24 0.65 7.71
CA ASP A 113 12.58 1.91 8.01
C ASP A 113 13.37 3.04 7.33
N THR A 114 12.78 3.62 6.28
CA THR A 114 13.38 4.70 5.49
C THR A 114 12.87 6.07 5.90
N ARG A 115 12.07 6.15 6.97
CA ARG A 115 11.51 7.41 7.45
C ARG A 115 12.59 8.24 8.16
N PRO A 116 12.54 9.58 8.08
CA PRO A 116 13.33 10.43 8.96
C PRO A 116 12.99 10.15 10.44
N GLU A 117 13.97 10.25 11.33
CA GLU A 117 13.78 9.98 12.78
C GLU A 117 12.67 10.82 13.41
N THR A 118 12.46 12.04 12.91
CA THR A 118 11.38 12.93 13.34
C THR A 118 10.00 12.36 13.05
N CYS A 119 9.83 11.56 11.99
CA CYS A 119 8.54 10.95 11.66
C CYS A 119 8.10 9.92 12.69
N ALA A 120 9.04 9.17 13.29
CA ALA A 120 8.74 8.21 14.35
C ALA A 120 8.35 8.90 15.68
N GLN A 121 8.71 10.18 15.83
CA GLN A 121 8.40 10.97 17.03
C GLN A 121 7.10 11.78 16.90
N ASN A 122 6.49 11.80 15.71
CA ASN A 122 5.23 12.51 15.49
C ASN A 122 4.12 11.93 16.37
N LEU A 123 3.28 12.83 16.88
CA LEU A 123 2.09 12.49 17.63
C LEU A 123 0.88 12.48 16.70
N VAL A 124 0.01 11.48 16.88
CA VAL A 124 -1.25 11.29 16.17
C VAL A 124 -2.36 11.07 17.18
N HIS A 125 -3.60 11.38 16.81
CA HIS A 125 -4.75 11.17 17.68
C HIS A 125 -5.04 9.68 17.90
N ASP A 126 -5.62 9.32 19.04
CA ASP A 126 -6.02 7.93 19.34
C ASP A 126 -7.29 7.50 18.59
N ASP A 127 -8.13 8.46 18.20
CA ASP A 127 -9.45 8.26 17.58
C ASP A 127 -9.44 8.51 16.05
N LEU A 128 -8.37 8.09 15.39
CA LEU A 128 -8.25 8.17 13.94
C LEU A 128 -9.37 7.39 13.23
N PRO A 129 -9.86 7.89 12.08
CA PRO A 129 -10.93 7.24 11.34
C PRO A 129 -10.45 5.92 10.73
N SER A 130 -11.35 4.95 10.66
CA SER A 130 -11.03 3.67 10.00
C SER A 130 -10.89 3.80 8.48
N THR A 131 -10.06 2.97 7.85
CA THR A 131 -9.84 2.98 6.39
C THR A 131 -10.21 1.66 5.72
N SER A 132 -10.74 1.75 4.49
CA SER A 132 -10.77 0.66 3.52
C SER A 132 -9.64 0.82 2.52
N VAL A 133 -8.72 -0.15 2.49
CA VAL A 133 -7.62 -0.17 1.53
C VAL A 133 -8.10 -0.85 0.25
N ILE A 134 -7.94 -0.20 -0.90
CA ILE A 134 -8.44 -0.68 -2.19
C ILE A 134 -7.26 -0.88 -3.13
N PHE A 135 -7.09 -2.10 -3.60
CA PHE A 135 -6.18 -2.46 -4.68
C PHE A 135 -7.00 -2.74 -5.94
N CYS A 136 -6.58 -2.23 -7.09
CA CYS A 136 -7.14 -2.58 -8.39
C CYS A 136 -6.06 -3.29 -9.21
N PHE A 137 -6.38 -4.42 -9.82
CA PHE A 137 -5.38 -5.21 -10.54
C PHE A 137 -5.96 -5.84 -11.81
N VAL A 138 -5.09 -6.03 -12.81
CA VAL A 138 -5.34 -6.79 -14.04
C VAL A 138 -4.09 -7.58 -14.34
N ASP A 139 -4.19 -8.90 -14.39
CA ASP A 139 -3.07 -9.79 -14.73
C ASP A 139 -1.80 -9.49 -13.93
N GLU A 140 -1.96 -9.12 -12.67
CA GLU A 140 -0.84 -8.80 -11.78
C GLU A 140 0.01 -10.04 -11.48
N VAL A 141 1.28 -9.82 -11.19
CA VAL A 141 2.17 -10.89 -10.76
C VAL A 141 1.77 -11.36 -9.36
N TRP A 142 1.69 -12.68 -9.17
CA TRP A 142 1.21 -13.29 -7.92
C TRP A 142 2.02 -12.86 -6.70
N SER A 143 3.36 -12.93 -6.78
CA SER A 143 4.24 -12.57 -5.67
C SER A 143 4.11 -11.11 -5.25
N THR A 144 3.94 -10.18 -6.20
CA THR A 144 3.80 -8.75 -5.90
C THR A 144 2.44 -8.40 -5.32
N LEU A 145 1.36 -8.98 -5.85
CA LEU A 145 0.02 -8.78 -5.31
C LEU A 145 -0.07 -9.26 -3.86
N LEU A 146 0.38 -10.49 -3.60
CA LEU A 146 0.38 -11.05 -2.25
C LEU A 146 1.25 -10.21 -1.31
N ARG A 147 2.47 -9.85 -1.72
CA ARG A 147 3.36 -9.03 -0.90
C ARG A 147 2.74 -7.66 -0.56
N SER A 148 1.97 -7.08 -1.48
CA SER A 148 1.22 -5.84 -1.22
C SER A 148 0.19 -6.01 -0.13
N VAL A 149 -0.64 -7.06 -0.21
CA VAL A 149 -1.68 -7.36 0.78
C VAL A 149 -1.06 -7.66 2.15
N HIS A 150 -0.03 -8.50 2.20
CA HIS A 150 0.70 -8.83 3.42
C HIS A 150 1.33 -7.59 4.06
N SER A 151 1.93 -6.70 3.26
CA SER A 151 2.54 -5.47 3.80
C SER A 151 1.52 -4.58 4.51
N VAL A 152 0.29 -4.49 3.99
CA VAL A 152 -0.80 -3.74 4.62
C VAL A 152 -1.28 -4.45 5.90
N LEU A 153 -1.52 -5.76 5.84
CA LEU A 153 -1.98 -6.53 6.99
C LEU A 153 -0.98 -6.46 8.16
N ASN A 154 0.31 -6.56 7.86
CA ASN A 154 1.37 -6.65 8.87
C ASN A 154 1.73 -5.29 9.48
N ARG A 155 1.58 -4.18 8.73
CA ARG A 155 2.08 -2.85 9.13
C ARG A 155 0.99 -1.79 9.33
N SER A 156 -0.28 -2.18 9.30
CA SER A 156 -1.41 -1.30 9.64
C SER A 156 -1.98 -1.65 11.02
N PRO A 157 -2.20 -0.67 11.91
CA PRO A 157 -2.86 -0.90 13.18
C PRO A 157 -4.23 -1.59 12.99
N PRO A 158 -4.51 -2.72 13.69
CA PRO A 158 -5.71 -3.51 13.45
C PRO A 158 -7.04 -2.77 13.68
N HIS A 159 -7.06 -1.73 14.51
CA HIS A 159 -8.27 -0.94 14.76
C HIS A 159 -8.55 0.09 13.64
N LEU A 160 -7.52 0.52 12.90
CA LEU A 160 -7.65 1.47 11.78
C LEU A 160 -7.93 0.77 10.45
N LEU A 161 -7.36 -0.42 10.23
CA LEU A 161 -7.61 -1.19 9.02
C LEU A 161 -8.98 -1.88 9.12
N LYS A 162 -10.02 -1.29 8.52
CA LYS A 162 -11.36 -1.88 8.46
C LYS A 162 -11.37 -3.12 7.58
N GLU A 163 -10.78 -2.99 6.39
CA GLU A 163 -10.75 -4.03 5.38
C GLU A 163 -9.78 -3.70 4.23
N ILE A 164 -9.47 -4.72 3.45
CA ILE A 164 -8.76 -4.67 2.18
C ILE A 164 -9.70 -5.20 1.08
N ILE A 165 -9.88 -4.40 0.03
CA ILE A 165 -10.71 -4.74 -1.13
C ILE A 165 -9.78 -4.90 -2.33
N LEU A 166 -9.73 -6.12 -2.87
CA LEU A 166 -9.04 -6.42 -4.11
C LEU A 166 -10.05 -6.38 -5.26
N VAL A 167 -9.90 -5.44 -6.17
CA VAL A 167 -10.77 -5.31 -7.34
C VAL A 167 -10.05 -5.90 -8.55
N ASP A 168 -10.50 -7.07 -8.99
CA ASP A 168 -10.06 -7.71 -10.24
C ASP A 168 -10.80 -7.08 -11.42
N ASP A 169 -10.08 -6.30 -12.23
CA ASP A 169 -10.60 -5.68 -13.44
C ASP A 169 -10.46 -6.60 -14.66
N PHE A 170 -11.06 -7.79 -14.52
CA PHE A 170 -11.15 -8.82 -15.56
C PHE A 170 -9.80 -9.43 -15.99
N SER A 171 -9.01 -9.88 -15.00
CA SER A 171 -7.78 -10.64 -15.24
C SER A 171 -8.04 -11.93 -16.02
N THR A 172 -7.07 -12.36 -16.82
CA THR A 172 -7.05 -13.58 -17.61
C THR A 172 -6.22 -14.70 -16.96
N LYS A 173 -5.28 -14.37 -16.07
CA LYS A 173 -4.42 -15.38 -15.40
C LYS A 173 -5.23 -16.27 -14.45
N GLU A 174 -5.15 -17.59 -14.63
CA GLU A 174 -5.90 -18.59 -13.84
C GLU A 174 -5.55 -18.59 -12.34
N ASN A 175 -4.28 -18.37 -12.00
CA ASN A 175 -3.86 -18.27 -10.60
C ASN A 175 -4.53 -17.10 -9.87
N LEU A 176 -4.94 -16.05 -10.58
CA LEU A 176 -5.65 -14.92 -9.99
C LEU A 176 -7.13 -15.19 -9.75
N LYS A 177 -7.68 -16.36 -10.10
CA LYS A 177 -9.10 -16.71 -9.92
C LYS A 177 -9.32 -17.52 -8.64
N ALA A 178 -9.80 -18.76 -8.76
CA ALA A 178 -10.07 -19.62 -7.62
C ALA A 178 -8.87 -19.78 -6.66
N PRO A 179 -7.61 -19.91 -7.13
CA PRO A 179 -6.46 -20.01 -6.22
C PRO A 179 -6.26 -18.75 -5.37
N LEU A 180 -6.51 -17.56 -5.94
CA LEU A 180 -6.46 -16.31 -5.18
C LEU A 180 -7.59 -16.22 -4.16
N ASP A 181 -8.80 -16.66 -4.54
CA ASP A 181 -9.96 -16.66 -3.64
C ASP A 181 -9.70 -17.59 -2.44
N GLU A 182 -9.17 -18.79 -2.69
CA GLU A 182 -8.77 -19.75 -1.66
C GLU A 182 -7.68 -19.16 -0.75
N TYR A 183 -6.61 -18.61 -1.33
CA TYR A 183 -5.52 -18.03 -0.56
C TYR A 183 -5.96 -16.85 0.31
N MET A 184 -6.84 -15.98 -0.21
CA MET A 184 -7.28 -14.79 0.53
C MET A 184 -8.36 -15.10 1.57
N SER A 185 -9.05 -16.25 1.48
CA SER A 185 -10.06 -16.67 2.45
C SER A 185 -9.54 -16.82 3.88
N GLN A 186 -8.23 -17.03 4.06
CA GLN A 186 -7.59 -17.11 5.37
C GLN A 186 -7.51 -15.75 6.10
N PHE A 187 -7.71 -14.63 5.38
CA PHE A 187 -7.63 -13.29 5.94
C PHE A 187 -9.02 -12.66 6.06
N PRO A 188 -9.62 -12.57 7.26
CA PRO A 188 -11.01 -12.13 7.44
C PRO A 188 -11.26 -10.67 7.04
N LYS A 189 -10.20 -9.86 6.92
CA LYS A 189 -10.27 -8.47 6.48
C LYS A 189 -10.12 -8.29 4.98
N VAL A 190 -9.81 -9.34 4.23
CA VAL A 190 -9.60 -9.26 2.78
C VAL A 190 -10.85 -9.75 2.06
N ARG A 191 -11.29 -8.99 1.05
CA ARG A 191 -12.34 -9.43 0.13
C ARG A 191 -12.00 -9.09 -1.30
N ILE A 192 -12.47 -9.93 -2.22
CA ILE A 192 -12.21 -9.78 -3.65
C ILE A 192 -13.52 -9.42 -4.36
N ILE A 193 -13.46 -8.42 -5.23
CA ILE A 193 -14.54 -8.01 -6.14
C ILE A 193 -14.10 -8.33 -7.56
N ARG A 194 -14.88 -9.15 -8.27
CA ARG A 194 -14.60 -9.53 -9.66
C ARG A 194 -15.49 -8.71 -10.61
N LEU A 195 -14.87 -7.91 -11.47
CA LEU A 195 -15.61 -7.24 -12.55
C LEU A 195 -15.90 -8.21 -13.70
N LYS A 196 -17.09 -8.09 -14.29
CA LYS A 196 -17.57 -9.00 -15.35
C LYS A 196 -16.91 -8.76 -16.71
N GLU A 197 -16.34 -7.59 -16.91
CA GLU A 197 -15.62 -7.18 -18.12
C GLU A 197 -14.54 -6.16 -17.72
N ARG A 198 -13.58 -5.90 -18.62
CA ARG A 198 -12.51 -4.93 -18.39
C ARG A 198 -13.04 -3.51 -18.49
N GLN A 199 -13.08 -2.81 -17.36
CA GLN A 199 -13.63 -1.47 -17.21
C GLN A 199 -12.53 -0.39 -17.10
N GLY A 200 -11.30 -0.78 -16.76
CA GLY A 200 -10.18 0.12 -16.54
C GLY A 200 -10.09 0.65 -15.11
N LEU A 201 -8.90 1.18 -14.76
CA LEU A 201 -8.52 1.58 -13.40
C LEU A 201 -9.53 2.51 -12.71
N ILE A 202 -10.08 3.49 -13.42
CA ILE A 202 -11.01 4.46 -12.84
C ILE A 202 -12.28 3.77 -12.35
N ARG A 203 -12.89 2.95 -13.21
CA ARG A 203 -14.14 2.24 -12.89
C ARG A 203 -13.90 1.15 -11.85
N ALA A 204 -12.75 0.49 -11.89
CA ALA A 204 -12.34 -0.44 -10.85
C ALA A 204 -12.22 0.24 -9.47
N ARG A 205 -11.58 1.41 -9.40
CA ARG A 205 -11.50 2.21 -8.16
C ARG A 205 -12.88 2.63 -7.67
N LEU A 206 -13.77 3.05 -8.56
CA LEU A 206 -15.15 3.39 -8.21
C LEU A 206 -15.94 2.18 -7.69
N ALA A 207 -15.77 1.00 -8.28
CA ALA A 207 -16.39 -0.22 -7.80
C ALA A 207 -15.91 -0.61 -6.39
N GLY A 208 -14.59 -0.51 -6.14
CA GLY A 208 -14.02 -0.70 -4.81
C GLY A 208 -14.54 0.32 -3.80
N ALA A 209 -14.60 1.60 -4.18
CA ALA A 209 -15.11 2.69 -3.34
C ALA A 209 -16.59 2.49 -2.97
N ALA A 210 -17.42 2.08 -3.92
CA ALA A 210 -18.85 1.83 -3.69
C ALA A 210 -19.10 0.67 -2.71
N ALA A 211 -18.17 -0.29 -2.61
CA ALA A 211 -18.30 -1.45 -1.73
C ALA A 211 -17.62 -1.25 -0.35
N ALA A 212 -16.84 -0.19 -0.18
CA ALA A 212 -16.05 0.09 1.01
C ALA A 212 -16.92 0.49 2.22
N LYS A 213 -16.49 0.05 3.42
CA LYS A 213 -17.19 0.28 4.70
C LYS A 213 -16.39 1.13 5.68
N GLY A 214 -15.15 1.48 5.34
CA GLY A 214 -14.30 2.38 6.12
C GLY A 214 -14.74 3.83 5.97
N GLU A 215 -14.37 4.67 6.94
CA GLU A 215 -14.63 6.11 6.90
C GLU A 215 -13.74 6.84 5.89
N VAL A 216 -12.54 6.30 5.67
CA VAL A 216 -11.57 6.79 4.69
C VAL A 216 -11.33 5.71 3.63
N LEU A 217 -11.08 6.14 2.39
CA LEU A 217 -10.66 5.28 1.29
C LEU A 217 -9.16 5.47 1.06
N THR A 218 -8.41 4.36 1.04
CA THR A 218 -6.97 4.38 0.75
C THR A 218 -6.71 3.54 -0.50
N PHE A 219 -6.39 4.18 -1.61
CA PHE A 219 -6.06 3.48 -2.86
C PHE A 219 -4.56 3.19 -2.93
N LEU A 220 -4.22 1.93 -3.19
CA LEU A 220 -2.84 1.48 -3.40
C LEU A 220 -2.74 0.69 -4.70
N ASP A 221 -1.57 0.76 -5.34
CA ASP A 221 -1.25 -0.08 -6.49
C ASP A 221 -0.97 -1.52 -6.03
N SER A 222 -1.20 -2.51 -6.88
CA SER A 222 -1.09 -3.95 -6.55
C SER A 222 0.34 -4.50 -6.49
N HIS A 223 1.34 -3.63 -6.44
CA HIS A 223 2.76 -3.96 -6.41
C HIS A 223 3.52 -2.97 -5.52
N VAL A 224 3.07 -2.83 -4.27
CA VAL A 224 3.64 -1.93 -3.27
C VAL A 224 4.05 -2.67 -2.00
N GLU A 225 4.92 -2.08 -1.20
CA GLU A 225 5.25 -2.55 0.14
C GLU A 225 5.19 -1.37 1.10
N CYS A 226 4.22 -1.40 2.02
CA CYS A 226 4.06 -0.34 3.01
C CYS A 226 5.19 -0.36 4.04
N ASN A 227 5.70 0.79 4.48
CA ASN A 227 6.66 0.88 5.59
C ASN A 227 5.95 0.84 6.95
N VAL A 228 6.70 0.71 8.03
CA VAL A 228 6.18 0.84 9.39
C VAL A 228 5.63 2.26 9.62
N GLY A 229 4.53 2.37 10.37
CA GLY A 229 3.89 3.66 10.68
C GLY A 229 3.44 4.46 9.46
N TRP A 230 3.08 3.77 8.38
CA TRP A 230 2.64 4.38 7.12
C TRP A 230 1.23 4.98 7.23
N LEU A 231 0.35 4.34 7.99
CA LEU A 231 -1.10 4.61 7.92
C LEU A 231 -1.54 5.76 8.82
N GLU A 232 -1.09 5.79 10.08
CA GLU A 232 -1.55 6.77 11.07
C GLU A 232 -1.29 8.22 10.64
N PRO A 233 -0.10 8.57 10.13
CA PRO A 233 0.16 9.93 9.67
C PRO A 233 -0.76 10.38 8.53
N LEU A 234 -1.20 9.46 7.66
CA LEU A 234 -2.16 9.80 6.59
C LEU A 234 -3.55 10.04 7.14
N LEU A 235 -4.00 9.18 8.05
CA LEU A 235 -5.33 9.30 8.65
C LEU A 235 -5.41 10.51 9.58
N GLU A 236 -4.32 10.86 10.27
CA GLU A 236 -4.19 12.09 11.05
C GLU A 236 -4.48 13.33 10.20
N ARG A 237 -3.98 13.36 8.96
CA ARG A 237 -4.21 14.49 8.06
C ARG A 237 -5.68 14.61 7.65
N VAL A 238 -6.35 13.49 7.40
CA VAL A 238 -7.79 13.45 7.10
C VAL A 238 -8.61 13.79 8.33
N TYR A 239 -8.18 13.35 9.52
CA TYR A 239 -8.79 13.65 10.80
C TYR A 239 -8.79 15.17 11.05
N LEU A 240 -7.66 15.84 10.83
CA LEU A 240 -7.52 17.29 10.97
C LEU A 240 -8.30 18.08 9.90
N ASP A 241 -8.38 17.59 8.66
CA ASP A 241 -9.13 18.24 7.59
C ASP A 241 -9.72 17.25 6.58
N ARG A 242 -11.00 16.94 6.77
CA ARG A 242 -11.77 15.99 5.94
C ARG A 242 -12.00 16.46 4.50
N LYS A 243 -11.71 17.73 4.17
CA LYS A 243 -11.87 18.26 2.80
C LYS A 243 -10.60 18.10 1.95
N LYS A 244 -9.49 17.65 2.55
CA LYS A 244 -8.22 17.49 1.86
C LYS A 244 -7.96 16.03 1.49
N SER A 245 -7.34 15.85 0.34
CA SER A 245 -6.78 14.56 -0.09
C SER A 245 -5.27 14.59 0.16
N PHE A 246 -4.73 13.48 0.63
CA PHE A 246 -3.32 13.35 0.95
C PHE A 246 -2.72 12.19 0.17
N SER A 247 -1.51 12.39 -0.34
CA SER A 247 -0.74 11.34 -1.01
C SER A 247 0.50 11.02 -0.18
N PRO A 248 0.82 9.74 -0.02
CA PRO A 248 2.14 9.34 0.46
C PRO A 248 3.27 9.83 -0.46
N GLU A 249 4.47 9.96 0.10
CA GLU A 249 5.68 9.88 -0.70
C GLU A 249 5.78 8.50 -1.39
N VAL A 250 6.49 8.41 -2.52
CA VAL A 250 6.59 7.19 -3.33
C VAL A 250 8.08 6.91 -3.51
N GLN A 251 8.59 5.83 -2.92
CA GLN A 251 9.99 5.42 -3.06
C GLN A 251 10.11 4.24 -4.02
N ILE A 252 11.15 4.28 -4.85
CA ILE A 252 11.35 3.24 -5.85
C ILE A 252 12.16 2.12 -5.23
N LEU A 253 11.57 0.93 -5.17
CA LEU A 253 12.27 -0.27 -4.75
C LEU A 253 12.99 -0.91 -5.95
N LYS A 254 14.21 -1.36 -5.69
CA LYS A 254 15.02 -2.13 -6.63
C LYS A 254 15.11 -3.54 -6.08
N LEU A 255 14.61 -4.50 -6.84
CA LEU A 255 14.86 -5.92 -6.58
C LEU A 255 16.26 -6.26 -7.09
#